data_AF-A0A357Z8S4-F1
#
_entry.id   AF-A0A357Z8S4-F1
#
_cell.length_a   1.000
_cell.length_b   1.000
_cell.length_c   1.000
_cell.angle_alpha   90.00
_cell.angle_beta   90.00
_cell.angle_gamma   90.00
#
_symmetry.space_group_name_H-M   'P 1'
#
loop_
_entity.id
_entity.type
_entity.pdbx_description
1 polymer ?
#
loop_
_entity_poly.entity_id
_entity_poly.type
_entity_poly.pdbx_seq_one_letter_code
_entity_poly.pdbx_strand_id
1 'polypeptide(L)'
;DCGARSKKEVEALGIHIGSVVTYEEGFDELANNFIIGRAFDNRVGGFMIAEVARILKENKKKLPFGLYIVNAVQEEIGLRGAEMIARRIKPNIAIITDVTHDTHTPMINKAIEGDIQCGKGPSLAYAPAIHNKLLAIVENTAIAKKIPVQFRTLSRSTGTDTDSFAYANDGCPSVLISLPLRYMHTTVEMIHKKDIIDTIHLMYETLLTLTPKTNLSYL
;
A
#
# COMPACT_ATOMS: atom_id res chain seq x y z
N ASP A 1 -26.08 3.58 17.07
CA ASP A 1 -27.09 4.35 17.82
C ASP A 1 -26.47 5.70 18.17
N CYS A 2 -27.19 6.81 18.00
CA CYS A 2 -26.73 8.16 18.38
C CYS A 2 -27.47 8.71 19.61
N GLY A 3 -28.30 7.90 20.27
CA GLY A 3 -29.05 8.28 21.47
C GLY A 3 -30.30 9.16 21.21
N ALA A 4 -30.53 9.58 19.97
CA ALA A 4 -31.70 10.37 19.58
C ALA A 4 -32.99 9.54 19.65
N ARG A 5 -34.06 10.13 20.19
CA ARG A 5 -35.37 9.47 20.42
C ARG A 5 -36.41 9.81 19.36
N SER A 6 -36.08 10.71 18.43
CA SER A 6 -36.98 11.14 17.36
C SER A 6 -36.22 11.55 16.11
N LYS A 7 -36.91 11.55 14.95
CA LYS A 7 -36.36 12.04 13.68
C LYS A 7 -35.83 13.47 13.79
N LYS A 8 -36.56 14.35 14.51
CA LYS A 8 -36.15 15.75 14.72
C LYS A 8 -34.84 15.86 15.51
N GLU A 9 -34.62 14.98 16.49
CA GLU A 9 -33.36 14.95 17.24
C GLU A 9 -32.21 14.48 16.36
N VAL A 10 -32.41 13.46 15.51
CA VAL A 10 -31.40 13.02 14.53
C VAL A 10 -31.04 14.15 13.56
N GLU A 11 -32.04 14.85 13.02
CA GLU A 11 -31.82 16.00 12.12
C GLU A 11 -31.13 17.18 12.84
N ALA A 12 -31.44 17.41 14.13
CA ALA A 12 -30.79 18.43 14.95
C ALA A 12 -29.32 18.12 15.26
N LEU A 13 -28.93 16.84 15.25
CA LEU A 13 -27.52 16.41 15.30
C LEU A 13 -26.79 16.61 13.95
N GLY A 14 -27.48 17.09 12.91
CA GLY A 14 -26.93 17.27 11.56
C GLY A 14 -26.86 15.99 10.74
N ILE A 15 -27.40 14.88 11.25
CA ILE A 15 -27.41 13.59 10.56
C ILE A 15 -28.49 13.62 9.47
N HIS A 16 -28.09 13.25 8.25
CA HIS A 16 -28.95 13.20 7.08
C HIS A 16 -28.59 12.01 6.18
N ILE A 17 -29.47 11.67 5.25
CA ILE A 17 -29.19 10.61 4.26
C ILE A 17 -27.92 10.98 3.49
N GLY A 18 -26.92 10.10 3.52
CA GLY A 18 -25.59 10.34 2.93
C GLY A 18 -24.52 10.78 3.93
N SER A 19 -24.86 10.99 5.22
CA SER A 19 -23.86 11.21 6.27
C SER A 19 -22.90 10.02 6.36
N VAL A 20 -21.59 10.31 6.32
CA VAL A 20 -20.55 9.29 6.42
C VAL A 20 -20.28 8.97 7.89
N VAL A 21 -20.14 7.68 8.19
CA VAL A 21 -19.84 7.19 9.54
C VAL A 21 -18.46 6.51 9.52
N THR A 22 -17.74 6.64 10.63
CA THR A 22 -16.49 5.92 10.85
C THR A 22 -16.40 5.52 12.32
N TYR A 23 -15.53 4.57 12.64
CA TYR A 23 -15.30 4.16 14.03
C TYR A 23 -14.46 5.22 14.77
N GLU A 24 -14.71 5.39 16.06
CA GLU A 24 -14.03 6.41 16.90
C GLU A 24 -12.62 6.01 17.35
N GLU A 25 -12.17 4.78 17.07
CA GLU A 25 -10.90 4.24 17.59
C GLU A 25 -9.67 5.16 17.37
N GLY A 26 -8.87 5.29 18.42
CA GLY A 26 -7.62 6.05 18.45
C GLY A 26 -6.38 5.29 17.98
N PHE A 27 -5.21 5.85 18.30
CA PHE A 27 -3.88 5.27 18.03
C PHE A 27 -3.22 4.92 19.36
N ASP A 28 -2.57 3.75 19.43
CA ASP A 28 -1.78 3.36 20.60
C ASP A 28 -0.54 2.54 20.20
N GLU A 29 0.45 2.51 21.09
CA GLU A 29 1.66 1.72 20.95
C GLU A 29 1.63 0.50 21.86
N LEU A 30 1.97 -0.65 21.30
CA LEU A 30 2.03 -1.91 22.02
C LEU A 30 3.48 -2.37 22.19
N ALA A 31 3.66 -3.44 22.97
CA ALA A 31 4.94 -4.10 23.13
C ALA A 31 5.53 -4.54 21.78
N ASN A 32 6.86 -4.71 21.73
CA ASN A 32 7.57 -5.25 20.57
C ASN A 32 7.36 -4.43 19.28
N ASN A 33 7.32 -3.10 19.38
CA ASN A 33 7.21 -2.18 18.25
C ASN A 33 5.93 -2.33 17.40
N PHE A 34 4.88 -2.93 17.96
CA PHE A 34 3.56 -2.89 17.34
C PHE A 34 2.86 -1.58 17.64
N ILE A 35 2.07 -1.11 16.68
CA ILE A 35 1.14 0.00 16.86
C ILE A 35 -0.24 -0.45 16.41
N ILE A 36 -1.25 0.07 17.09
CA ILE A 36 -2.65 -0.17 16.77
C ILE A 36 -3.35 1.13 16.43
N GLY A 37 -4.35 1.01 15.57
CA GLY A 37 -5.21 2.11 15.24
C GLY A 37 -6.11 1.75 14.08
N ARG A 38 -6.88 2.73 13.62
CA ARG A 38 -7.85 2.54 12.55
C ARG A 38 -7.33 3.02 11.21
N ALA A 39 -7.73 2.30 10.17
CA ALA A 39 -7.50 2.67 8.77
C ALA A 39 -6.01 2.81 8.46
N PHE A 40 -5.19 1.91 9.01
CA PHE A 40 -3.85 1.72 8.46
C PHE A 40 -3.95 1.30 7.01
N ASP A 41 -4.92 0.45 6.67
CA ASP A 41 -5.37 0.26 5.29
C ASP A 41 -6.14 1.51 4.78
N ASN A 42 -5.63 2.29 3.82
CA ASN A 42 -4.23 2.38 3.39
C ASN A 42 -3.61 3.75 3.75
N ARG A 43 -4.01 4.36 4.88
CA ARG A 43 -3.38 5.62 5.33
C ARG A 43 -1.90 5.46 5.61
N VAL A 44 -1.46 4.25 6.02
CA VAL A 44 -0.04 3.97 6.22
C VAL A 44 0.72 4.03 4.90
N GLY A 45 0.16 3.54 3.79
CA GLY A 45 0.71 3.71 2.45
C GLY A 45 0.89 5.18 2.09
N GLY A 46 -0.15 5.99 2.33
CA GLY A 46 -0.11 7.45 2.17
C GLY A 46 1.01 8.13 2.99
N PHE A 47 1.21 7.70 4.24
CA PHE A 47 2.34 8.14 5.07
C PHE A 47 3.68 7.71 4.48
N MET A 48 3.83 6.45 4.08
CA MET A 48 5.09 5.91 3.57
C MET A 48 5.56 6.61 2.29
N ILE A 49 4.66 6.86 1.32
CA ILE A 49 5.02 7.58 0.09
C ILE A 49 5.39 9.04 0.35
N ALA A 50 4.78 9.69 1.34
CA ALA A 50 5.13 11.04 1.76
C ALA A 50 6.52 11.07 2.40
N GLU A 51 6.86 10.08 3.23
CA GLU A 51 8.19 9.92 3.82
C GLU A 51 9.27 9.66 2.77
N VAL A 52 8.98 8.85 1.73
CA VAL A 52 9.90 8.69 0.59
C VAL A 52 10.20 10.05 -0.06
N ALA A 53 9.18 10.88 -0.28
CA ALA A 53 9.33 12.24 -0.81
C ALA A 53 10.22 13.11 0.08
N ARG A 54 9.97 13.07 1.39
CA ARG A 54 10.71 13.84 2.41
C ARG A 54 12.19 13.45 2.40
N ILE A 55 12.49 12.15 2.43
CA ILE A 55 13.86 11.62 2.44
C ILE A 55 14.60 11.93 1.13
N LEU A 56 13.94 11.83 -0.03
CA LEU A 56 14.52 12.25 -1.32
C LEU A 56 14.96 13.72 -1.28
N LYS A 57 14.11 14.60 -0.73
CA LYS A 57 14.39 16.03 -0.59
C LYS A 57 15.53 16.29 0.39
N GLU A 58 15.51 15.70 1.57
CA GLU A 58 16.53 15.87 2.60
C GLU A 58 17.91 15.39 2.14
N ASN A 59 17.95 14.25 1.45
CA ASN A 59 19.17 13.70 0.86
C ASN A 59 19.58 14.39 -0.45
N LYS A 60 18.86 15.42 -0.88
CA LYS A 60 19.10 16.22 -2.10
C LYS A 60 19.23 15.35 -3.35
N LYS A 61 18.46 14.26 -3.42
CA LYS A 61 18.46 13.34 -4.56
C LYS A 61 17.65 13.94 -5.70
N LYS A 62 18.27 14.04 -6.88
CA LYS A 62 17.58 14.42 -8.12
C LYS A 62 17.35 13.16 -8.93
N LEU A 63 16.08 12.87 -9.21
CA LEU A 63 15.70 11.74 -10.05
C LEU A 63 15.79 12.15 -11.53
N PRO A 64 16.24 11.26 -12.42
CA PRO A 64 16.34 11.54 -13.86
C PRO A 64 14.99 11.44 -14.59
N PHE A 65 13.87 11.44 -13.85
CA PHE A 65 12.51 11.30 -14.34
C PHE A 65 11.54 12.09 -13.45
N GLY A 66 10.33 12.34 -13.95
CA GLY A 66 9.26 12.93 -13.15
C GLY A 66 8.69 11.91 -12.17
N LEU A 67 8.69 12.25 -10.87
CA LEU A 67 8.07 11.44 -9.82
C LEU A 67 6.70 12.04 -9.47
N TYR A 68 5.64 11.24 -9.62
CA TYR A 68 4.30 11.58 -9.16
C TYR A 68 4.01 10.79 -7.89
N ILE A 69 3.66 11.49 -6.81
CA ILE A 69 3.30 10.88 -5.54
C ILE A 69 1.80 11.03 -5.40
N VAL A 70 1.11 9.90 -5.39
CA VAL A 70 -0.34 9.83 -5.49
C VAL A 70 -0.90 9.14 -4.27
N ASN A 71 -1.76 9.84 -3.55
CA ASN A 71 -2.64 9.25 -2.54
C ASN A 71 -4.03 9.12 -3.18
N ALA A 72 -4.38 7.93 -3.64
CA ALA A 72 -5.62 7.67 -4.34
C ALA A 72 -6.82 7.63 -3.37
N VAL A 73 -8.02 7.78 -3.91
CA VAL A 73 -9.27 7.70 -3.14
C VAL A 73 -10.14 6.59 -3.69
N GLN A 74 -11.08 6.09 -2.89
CA GLN A 74 -12.10 5.13 -3.33
C GLN A 74 -11.52 3.81 -3.88
N GLU A 75 -10.41 3.34 -3.31
CA GLU A 75 -9.85 2.01 -3.54
C GLU A 75 -10.87 0.94 -3.09
N GLU A 76 -11.30 1.04 -1.83
CA GLU A 76 -12.18 0.10 -1.11
C GLU A 76 -13.59 -0.09 -1.72
N ILE A 77 -13.95 0.71 -2.73
CA ILE A 77 -15.22 0.62 -3.46
C ILE A 77 -15.02 0.34 -4.96
N GLY A 78 -13.82 -0.08 -5.35
CA GLY A 78 -13.49 -0.53 -6.70
C GLY A 78 -12.44 0.33 -7.41
N LEU A 79 -11.36 0.72 -6.73
CA LEU A 79 -10.13 1.27 -7.32
C LEU A 79 -10.32 2.60 -8.10
N ARG A 80 -11.38 3.37 -7.78
CA ARG A 80 -11.86 4.44 -8.67
C ARG A 80 -10.88 5.59 -8.82
N GLY A 81 -10.23 5.99 -7.73
CA GLY A 81 -9.20 7.03 -7.77
C GLY A 81 -8.00 6.61 -8.60
N ALA A 82 -7.56 5.36 -8.48
CA ALA A 82 -6.45 4.82 -9.26
C ALA A 82 -6.79 4.71 -10.75
N GLU A 83 -7.99 4.25 -11.11
CA GLU A 83 -8.44 4.24 -12.51
C GLU A 83 -8.37 5.64 -13.15
N MET A 84 -8.83 6.66 -12.42
CA MET A 84 -8.82 8.05 -12.90
C MET A 84 -7.40 8.59 -13.05
N ILE A 85 -6.55 8.37 -12.06
CA ILE A 85 -5.20 8.95 -12.05
C ILE A 85 -4.26 8.23 -13.02
N ALA A 86 -4.38 6.92 -13.19
CA ALA A 86 -3.59 6.15 -14.15
C ALA A 86 -3.84 6.62 -15.60
N ARG A 87 -5.11 6.91 -15.94
CA ARG A 87 -5.49 7.47 -17.25
C ARG A 87 -5.01 8.91 -17.46
N ARG A 88 -4.93 9.70 -16.37
CA ARG A 88 -4.50 11.10 -16.42
C ARG A 88 -2.98 11.22 -16.53
N ILE A 89 -2.24 10.53 -15.67
CA ILE A 89 -0.77 10.63 -15.59
C ILE A 89 -0.11 9.85 -16.73
N LYS A 90 -0.68 8.71 -17.11
CA LYS A 90 -0.09 7.77 -18.09
C LYS A 90 1.38 7.44 -17.76
N PRO A 91 1.67 6.92 -16.55
CA PRO A 91 3.04 6.70 -16.11
C PRO A 91 3.72 5.58 -16.89
N ASN A 92 5.05 5.63 -17.00
CA ASN A 92 5.86 4.56 -17.58
C ASN A 92 6.11 3.40 -16.62
N ILE A 93 6.10 3.68 -15.31
CA ILE A 93 6.30 2.73 -14.22
C ILE A 93 5.37 3.15 -13.08
N ALA A 94 4.73 2.17 -12.42
CA ALA A 94 3.99 2.38 -11.19
C ALA A 94 4.56 1.50 -10.06
N ILE A 95 4.88 2.12 -8.93
CA ILE A 95 5.20 1.42 -7.68
C ILE A 95 4.05 1.72 -6.72
N ILE A 96 3.28 0.69 -6.40
CA ILE A 96 2.11 0.77 -5.53
C ILE A 96 2.51 0.21 -4.17
N THR A 97 2.04 0.86 -3.11
CA THR A 97 2.14 0.33 -1.76
C THR A 97 0.75 0.17 -1.18
N ASP A 98 0.56 -0.97 -0.52
CA ASP A 98 -0.68 -1.34 0.11
C ASP A 98 -0.39 -2.17 1.36
N VAL A 99 -1.40 -2.75 1.98
CA VAL A 99 -1.24 -3.70 3.09
C VAL A 99 -1.43 -5.15 2.60
N THR A 100 -1.06 -6.10 3.44
CA THR A 100 -1.34 -7.53 3.25
C THR A 100 -1.57 -8.19 4.60
N HIS A 101 -2.27 -9.30 4.63
CA HIS A 101 -2.48 -10.04 5.87
C HIS A 101 -1.18 -10.61 6.45
N ASP A 102 -0.94 -10.36 7.75
CA ASP A 102 -0.09 -11.21 8.58
C ASP A 102 -0.83 -12.52 8.86
N THR A 103 -0.37 -13.60 8.22
CA THR A 103 -1.01 -14.91 8.22
C THR A 103 -0.69 -15.75 9.45
N HIS A 104 0.02 -15.18 10.44
CA HIS A 104 0.13 -15.72 11.80
C HIS A 104 -0.98 -15.22 12.72
N THR A 105 -1.86 -14.35 12.24
CA THR A 105 -3.13 -14.07 12.91
C THR A 105 -3.96 -15.36 12.95
N PRO A 106 -4.58 -15.72 14.10
CA PRO A 106 -5.43 -16.91 14.19
C PRO A 106 -6.48 -16.93 13.08
N MET A 107 -6.81 -18.13 12.60
CA MET A 107 -7.83 -18.40 11.57
C MET A 107 -7.47 -18.00 10.13
N ILE A 108 -6.31 -17.40 9.86
CA ILE A 108 -5.87 -17.12 8.48
C ILE A 108 -5.17 -18.35 7.88
N ASN A 109 -5.57 -18.75 6.67
CA ASN A 109 -5.00 -19.92 6.00
C ASN A 109 -3.78 -19.52 5.16
N LYS A 110 -2.59 -19.90 5.64
CA LYS A 110 -1.30 -19.67 4.95
C LYS A 110 -1.22 -20.31 3.55
N ALA A 111 -1.92 -21.41 3.32
CA ALA A 111 -1.92 -22.06 2.00
C ALA A 111 -2.66 -21.22 0.94
N ILE A 112 -3.52 -20.29 1.37
CA ILE A 112 -4.27 -19.39 0.50
C ILE A 112 -3.55 -18.03 0.40
N GLU A 113 -3.20 -17.45 1.55
CA GLU A 113 -2.71 -16.06 1.64
C GLU A 113 -1.17 -15.92 1.54
N GLY A 114 -0.44 -17.03 1.65
CA GLY A 114 1.02 -17.05 1.78
C GLY A 114 1.49 -17.02 3.24
N ASP A 115 2.80 -17.13 3.45
CA ASP A 115 3.41 -17.06 4.79
C ASP A 115 4.04 -15.68 5.01
N ILE A 116 3.24 -14.74 5.50
CA ILE A 116 3.64 -13.36 5.73
C ILE A 116 3.45 -13.04 7.22
N GLN A 117 4.42 -12.32 7.80
CA GLN A 117 4.39 -11.97 9.21
C GLN A 117 4.83 -10.52 9.44
N CYS A 118 4.16 -9.83 10.35
CA CYS A 118 4.64 -8.55 10.86
C CYS A 118 6.01 -8.72 11.55
N GLY A 119 6.89 -7.73 11.37
CA GLY A 119 8.26 -7.69 11.87
C GLY A 119 9.31 -8.34 10.95
N LYS A 120 8.88 -8.98 9.86
CA LYS A 120 9.77 -9.66 8.89
C LYS A 120 9.99 -8.87 7.59
N GLY A 121 9.60 -7.60 7.56
CA GLY A 121 9.78 -6.70 6.41
C GLY A 121 8.63 -6.73 5.40
N PRO A 122 8.67 -5.85 4.37
CA PRO A 122 7.64 -5.76 3.35
C PRO A 122 7.41 -7.08 2.60
N SER A 123 6.18 -7.24 2.10
CA SER A 123 5.80 -8.34 1.23
C SER A 123 5.81 -7.90 -0.23
N LEU A 124 6.54 -8.64 -1.05
CA LEU A 124 6.46 -8.59 -2.50
C LEU A 124 5.55 -9.71 -2.99
N ALA A 125 4.93 -9.52 -4.15
CA ALA A 125 4.03 -10.50 -4.72
C ALA A 125 4.39 -10.87 -6.16
N TYR A 126 4.11 -12.12 -6.53
CA TYR A 126 3.94 -12.54 -7.91
C TYR A 126 2.45 -12.60 -8.23
N ALA A 127 2.02 -11.86 -9.26
CA ALA A 127 0.62 -11.76 -9.66
C ALA A 127 0.51 -11.37 -11.14
N PRO A 128 -0.63 -11.59 -11.81
CA PRO A 128 -0.84 -11.14 -13.20
C PRO A 128 -0.60 -9.65 -13.42
N ALA A 129 -0.97 -8.80 -12.45
CA ALA A 129 -0.78 -7.34 -12.51
C ALA A 129 0.66 -6.89 -12.16
N ILE A 130 1.55 -7.80 -11.75
CA ILE A 130 2.91 -7.46 -11.32
C ILE A 130 3.90 -7.76 -12.43
N HIS A 131 4.66 -6.74 -12.81
CA HIS A 131 5.62 -6.81 -13.88
C HIS A 131 6.93 -7.46 -13.41
N ASN A 132 7.21 -8.69 -13.86
CA ASN A 132 8.37 -9.50 -13.45
C ASN A 132 9.72 -8.78 -13.51
N LYS A 133 10.03 -8.03 -14.58
CA LYS A 133 11.31 -7.29 -14.64
C LYS A 133 11.39 -6.15 -13.61
N LEU A 134 10.27 -5.51 -13.29
CA LEU A 134 10.23 -4.44 -12.30
C LEU A 134 10.31 -5.02 -10.88
N LEU A 135 9.59 -6.12 -10.63
CA LEU A 135 9.71 -6.91 -9.41
C LEU A 135 11.16 -7.35 -9.16
N ALA A 136 11.85 -7.86 -10.18
CA ALA A 136 13.25 -8.24 -10.07
C ALA A 136 14.16 -7.05 -9.71
N ILE A 137 13.87 -5.83 -10.19
CA ILE A 137 14.61 -4.62 -9.79
C ILE A 137 14.39 -4.33 -8.30
N VAL A 138 13.15 -4.43 -7.81
CA VAL A 138 12.82 -4.23 -6.38
C VAL A 138 13.51 -5.28 -5.51
N GLU A 139 13.43 -6.56 -5.90
CA GLU A 139 14.09 -7.67 -5.20
C GLU A 139 15.61 -7.49 -5.15
N ASN A 140 16.25 -7.20 -6.29
CA ASN A 140 17.68 -6.95 -6.35
C ASN A 140 18.09 -5.73 -5.50
N THR A 141 17.23 -4.71 -5.45
CA THR A 141 17.44 -3.55 -4.57
C THR A 141 17.39 -3.96 -3.10
N ALA A 142 16.40 -4.76 -2.71
CA ALA A 142 16.28 -5.30 -1.36
C ALA A 142 17.54 -6.10 -0.96
N ILE A 143 18.01 -7.00 -1.84
CA ILE A 143 19.23 -7.78 -1.63
C ILE A 143 20.46 -6.87 -1.47
N ALA A 144 20.66 -5.94 -2.41
CA ALA A 144 21.82 -5.04 -2.39
C ALA A 144 21.85 -4.15 -1.14
N LYS A 145 20.68 -3.76 -0.63
CA LYS A 145 20.52 -2.90 0.54
C LYS A 145 20.30 -3.67 1.84
N LYS A 146 20.28 -5.01 1.79
CA LYS A 146 20.04 -5.91 2.93
C LYS A 146 18.71 -5.62 3.63
N ILE A 147 17.69 -5.25 2.87
CA ILE A 147 16.33 -5.03 3.37
C ILE A 147 15.61 -6.39 3.33
N PRO A 148 15.09 -6.90 4.46
CA PRO A 148 14.36 -8.16 4.45
C PRO A 148 13.04 -7.99 3.70
N VAL A 149 12.71 -8.95 2.85
CA VAL A 149 11.45 -9.01 2.12
C VAL A 149 10.84 -10.40 2.24
N GLN A 150 9.52 -10.47 2.17
CA GLN A 150 8.73 -11.70 2.16
C GLN A 150 8.03 -11.85 0.81
N PHE A 151 7.75 -13.08 0.37
CA PHE A 151 7.09 -13.32 -0.92
C PHE A 151 5.74 -14.01 -0.74
N ARG A 152 4.76 -13.57 -1.54
CA ARG A 152 3.48 -14.26 -1.71
C ARG A 152 3.10 -14.34 -3.18
N THR A 153 2.10 -15.15 -3.48
CA THR A 153 1.52 -15.29 -4.82
C THR A 153 0.06 -14.89 -4.80
N LEU A 154 -0.40 -14.14 -5.79
CA LEU A 154 -1.78 -13.72 -5.94
C LEU A 154 -2.31 -14.27 -7.28
N SER A 155 -3.43 -14.96 -7.23
CA SER A 155 -3.89 -15.79 -8.33
C SER A 155 -4.44 -14.98 -9.50
N ARG A 156 -5.54 -14.24 -9.27
CA ARG A 156 -6.31 -13.57 -10.34
C ARG A 156 -6.06 -12.06 -10.41
N SER A 157 -6.03 -11.42 -9.25
CA SER A 157 -5.88 -9.96 -9.10
C SER A 157 -5.12 -9.69 -7.82
N THR A 158 -4.55 -8.50 -7.71
CA THR A 158 -3.99 -8.06 -6.42
C THR A 158 -5.09 -7.60 -5.47
N GLY A 159 -6.23 -7.14 -6.02
CA GLY A 159 -7.29 -6.49 -5.24
C GLY A 159 -6.88 -5.11 -4.75
N THR A 160 -5.88 -4.48 -5.38
CA THR A 160 -5.31 -3.18 -5.00
C THR A 160 -5.29 -2.26 -6.20
N ASP A 161 -4.94 -0.99 -5.97
CA ASP A 161 -4.69 -0.01 -7.02
C ASP A 161 -3.67 -0.49 -8.09
N THR A 162 -2.82 -1.47 -7.76
CA THR A 162 -1.90 -2.11 -8.73
C THR A 162 -2.63 -2.63 -9.96
N ASP A 163 -3.82 -3.23 -9.80
CA ASP A 163 -4.61 -3.74 -10.92
C ASP A 163 -5.04 -2.59 -11.86
N SER A 164 -5.46 -1.45 -11.30
CA SER A 164 -5.85 -0.29 -12.10
C SER A 164 -4.69 0.32 -12.87
N PHE A 165 -3.49 0.38 -12.30
CA PHE A 165 -2.32 0.85 -13.03
C PHE A 165 -1.85 -0.16 -14.07
N ALA A 166 -1.73 -1.44 -13.71
CA ALA A 166 -1.19 -2.48 -14.58
C ALA A 166 -1.95 -2.59 -15.91
N TYR A 167 -3.29 -2.53 -15.84
CA TYR A 167 -4.17 -2.67 -16.99
C TYR A 167 -4.64 -1.32 -17.57
N ALA A 168 -4.11 -0.19 -17.11
CA ALA A 168 -4.44 1.11 -17.69
C ALA A 168 -3.67 1.38 -18.99
N ASN A 169 -4.29 2.18 -19.86
CA ASN A 169 -3.72 2.63 -21.14
C ASN A 169 -3.27 1.42 -21.99
N ASP A 170 -2.04 1.44 -22.49
CA ASP A 170 -1.44 0.34 -23.27
C ASP A 170 -0.73 -0.71 -22.37
N GLY A 171 -1.04 -0.70 -21.07
CA GLY A 171 -0.34 -1.44 -20.03
C GLY A 171 0.73 -0.58 -19.35
N CYS A 172 0.79 -0.63 -18.01
CA CYS A 172 1.82 0.04 -17.23
C CYS A 172 2.61 -0.99 -16.41
N PRO A 173 3.94 -1.11 -16.61
CA PRO A 173 4.78 -1.89 -15.71
C PRO A 173 4.57 -1.47 -14.25
N SER A 174 3.93 -2.35 -13.47
CA SER A 174 3.49 -2.08 -12.11
C SER A 174 4.07 -3.10 -11.14
N VAL A 175 4.33 -2.68 -9.91
CA VAL A 175 4.76 -3.57 -8.82
C VAL A 175 4.07 -3.18 -7.52
N LEU A 176 3.77 -4.18 -6.69
CA LEU A 176 3.15 -4.02 -5.39
C LEU A 176 4.18 -4.30 -4.28
N ILE A 177 4.31 -3.36 -3.34
CA ILE A 177 5.10 -3.50 -2.12
C ILE A 177 4.16 -3.35 -0.92
N SER A 178 3.78 -4.47 -0.33
CA SER A 178 2.78 -4.51 0.73
C SER A 178 3.39 -4.47 2.14
N LEU A 179 2.74 -3.77 3.06
CA LEU A 179 3.04 -3.81 4.49
C LEU A 179 2.23 -4.92 5.17
N PRO A 180 2.85 -5.86 5.92
CA PRO A 180 2.11 -6.81 6.74
C PRO A 180 1.25 -6.11 7.80
N LEU A 181 -0.01 -6.52 7.91
CA LEU A 181 -1.02 -5.96 8.79
C LEU A 181 -1.90 -7.06 9.39
N ARG A 182 -2.24 -6.92 10.68
CA ARG A 182 -3.22 -7.78 11.36
C ARG A 182 -4.56 -7.07 11.49
N TYR A 183 -5.62 -7.87 11.47
CA TYR A 183 -7.01 -7.43 11.68
C TYR A 183 -7.49 -6.40 10.64
N MET A 184 -7.06 -6.57 9.39
CA MET A 184 -7.46 -5.78 8.23
C MET A 184 -8.99 -5.63 8.16
N HIS A 185 -9.46 -4.43 7.84
CA HIS A 185 -10.88 -4.10 7.69
C HIS A 185 -11.71 -4.30 8.97
N THR A 186 -11.06 -4.36 10.14
CA THR A 186 -11.73 -4.30 11.43
C THR A 186 -11.64 -2.90 12.05
N THR A 187 -12.23 -2.70 13.22
CA THR A 187 -12.18 -1.40 13.91
C THR A 187 -10.77 -1.00 14.34
N VAL A 188 -9.93 -1.99 14.64
CA VAL A 188 -8.56 -1.81 15.13
C VAL A 188 -7.61 -2.72 14.36
N GLU A 189 -6.73 -2.11 13.59
CA GLU A 189 -5.67 -2.78 12.83
C GLU A 189 -4.36 -2.70 13.60
N MET A 190 -3.44 -3.63 13.33
CA MET A 190 -2.14 -3.67 13.98
C MET A 190 -1.02 -3.87 12.96
N ILE A 191 0.00 -3.00 13.03
CA ILE A 191 1.18 -3.03 12.15
C ILE A 191 2.46 -2.90 12.97
N HIS A 192 3.60 -3.26 12.38
CA HIS A 192 4.90 -3.24 13.06
C HIS A 192 5.78 -2.10 12.53
N LYS A 193 6.30 -1.26 13.44
CA LYS A 193 7.07 -0.04 13.08
C LYS A 193 8.25 -0.32 12.15
N LYS A 194 8.96 -1.44 12.35
CA LYS A 194 10.10 -1.81 11.51
C LYS A 194 9.70 -2.05 10.05
N ASP A 195 8.55 -2.66 9.82
CA ASP A 195 8.12 -2.97 8.44
C ASP A 195 7.78 -1.69 7.68
N ILE A 196 7.22 -0.68 8.36
CA ILE A 196 6.97 0.65 7.79
C ILE A 196 8.28 1.26 7.31
N ILE A 197 9.30 1.25 8.18
CA ILE A 197 10.63 1.79 7.89
C ILE A 197 11.25 1.02 6.70
N ASP A 198 11.28 -0.31 6.75
CA ASP A 198 11.84 -1.13 5.69
C ASP A 198 11.13 -0.91 4.34
N THR A 199 9.80 -0.73 4.36
CA THR A 199 9.00 -0.45 3.15
C THR A 199 9.34 0.91 2.55
N ILE A 200 9.46 1.96 3.38
CA ILE A 200 9.90 3.30 2.96
C ILE A 200 11.30 3.21 2.34
N HIS A 201 12.23 2.54 3.00
CA HIS A 201 13.60 2.38 2.51
C HIS A 201 13.66 1.60 1.20
N LEU A 202 12.86 0.54 1.06
CA LEU A 202 12.81 -0.26 -0.17
C LEU A 202 12.29 0.58 -1.35
N MET A 203 11.21 1.34 -1.15
CA MET A 203 10.69 2.26 -2.17
C MET A 203 11.71 3.33 -2.53
N TYR A 204 12.29 4.00 -1.53
CA TYR A 204 13.30 5.03 -1.71
C TYR A 204 14.52 4.52 -2.50
N GLU A 205 15.10 3.40 -2.11
CA GLU A 205 16.26 2.82 -2.79
C GLU A 205 15.91 2.34 -4.19
N THR A 206 14.71 1.78 -4.40
CA THR A 206 14.25 1.37 -5.74
C THR A 206 14.16 2.57 -6.67
N LEU A 207 13.63 3.71 -6.22
CA LEU A 207 13.57 4.92 -7.05
C LEU A 207 14.96 5.40 -7.49
N LEU A 208 16.00 5.18 -6.67
CA LEU A 208 17.37 5.55 -7.02
C LEU A 208 18.04 4.60 -8.02
N THR A 209 17.53 3.38 -8.20
CA THR A 209 18.06 2.44 -9.21
C THR A 209 17.43 2.64 -10.58
N LEU A 210 16.24 3.24 -10.65
CA LEU A 210 15.52 3.49 -11.90
C LEU A 210 16.14 4.63 -12.72
N THR A 211 16.11 4.49 -14.04
CA THR A 211 16.55 5.51 -14.98
C THR A 211 15.66 5.51 -16.22
N PRO A 212 15.67 6.57 -17.06
CA PRO A 212 15.00 6.55 -18.36
C PRO A 212 15.49 5.45 -19.32
N LYS A 213 16.62 4.80 -19.01
CA LYS A 213 17.18 3.68 -19.79
C LYS A 213 16.79 2.31 -19.23
N THR A 214 16.04 2.25 -18.12
CA THR A 214 15.60 0.99 -17.52
C THR A 214 14.74 0.22 -18.53
N ASN A 215 15.24 -0.92 -19.00
CA ASN A 215 14.55 -1.74 -20.00
C ASN A 215 13.59 -2.72 -19.31
N LEU A 216 12.30 -2.50 -19.52
CA LEU A 216 11.23 -3.37 -19.05
C LEU A 216 10.56 -4.18 -20.19
N SER A 217 11.04 -4.06 -21.44
CA SER A 217 10.55 -4.89 -22.55
C SER A 217 10.88 -6.36 -22.31
N TYR A 218 9.92 -7.28 -22.49
CA TYR A 218 10.19 -8.71 -22.45
C TYR A 218 10.86 -9.26 -23.72
N LEU A 219 10.74 -8.54 -24.83
CA LEU A 219 11.30 -8.86 -26.14
C LEU A 219 12.45 -7.92 -26.48
#